data_AF-A0A9E2I480-F1
#
_entry.id   AF-A0A9E2I480-F1
#
_cell.length_a   1.000
_cell.length_b   1.000
_cell.length_c   1.000
_cell.angle_alpha   90.00
_cell.angle_beta   90.00
_cell.angle_gamma   90.00
#
_symmetry.space_group_name_H-M   'P 1'
#
loop_
_entity.id
_entity.type
_entity.pdbx_description
1 polymer ?
#
loop_
_entity_poly.entity_id
_entity_poly.type
_entity_poly.pdbx_seq_one_letter_code
_entity_poly.pdbx_strand_id
1 'polypeptide(L)'
;GKYIYEIGYHVLAYFLEQWDRFKHVPLGVLAHSTHVRGSGVMDNGVEKPNVKVTLASNIPPDDCERLNLGYLNPDNVDIHQWINRESEGILFVPKAGEILYRVR
;
A
#
# COMPACT_ATOMS: atom_id res chain seq x y z
N GLY A 1 -6.76 8.30 -9.95
CA GLY A 1 -6.56 8.99 -11.25
C GLY A 1 -6.20 7.99 -12.33
N LYS A 2 -6.38 8.32 -13.62
CA LYS A 2 -6.27 7.36 -14.74
C LYS A 2 -4.98 6.52 -14.72
N TYR A 3 -3.84 7.13 -14.44
CA TYR A 3 -2.55 6.45 -14.43
C TYR A 3 -2.43 5.46 -13.26
N ILE A 4 -2.91 5.80 -12.05
CA ILE A 4 -2.91 4.84 -10.92
C ILE A 4 -3.78 3.62 -11.23
N TYR A 5 -4.93 3.79 -11.90
CA TYR A 5 -5.75 2.67 -12.35
C TYR A 5 -5.12 1.83 -13.48
N GLU A 6 -4.15 2.39 -14.19
CA GLU A 6 -3.36 1.70 -15.21
C GLU A 6 -2.22 0.89 -14.59
N ILE A 7 -1.54 1.44 -13.58
CA ILE A 7 -0.31 0.86 -13.05
C ILE A 7 -0.45 0.12 -11.72
N GLY A 8 -1.46 0.43 -10.90
CA GLY A 8 -1.59 -0.08 -9.53
C GLY A 8 -0.51 0.46 -8.57
N TYR A 9 -0.45 -0.12 -7.36
CA TYR A 9 0.56 0.19 -6.34
C TYR A 9 1.61 -0.91 -6.25
N HIS A 10 2.87 -0.57 -6.55
CA HIS A 10 3.98 -1.51 -6.59
C HIS A 10 5.27 -0.97 -5.97
N VAL A 11 6.16 -1.87 -5.58
CA VAL A 11 7.49 -1.57 -5.06
C VAL A 11 8.36 -0.97 -6.17
N LEU A 12 9.42 -0.25 -5.80
CA LEU A 12 10.29 0.41 -6.77
C LEU A 12 10.88 -0.56 -7.81
N ALA A 13 11.34 -1.75 -7.38
CA ALA A 13 11.93 -2.76 -8.25
C ALA A 13 10.98 -3.22 -9.37
N TYR A 14 9.68 -3.35 -9.08
CA TYR A 14 8.66 -3.72 -10.07
C TYR A 14 8.60 -2.75 -11.26
N PHE A 15 8.85 -1.46 -11.04
CA PHE A 15 8.88 -0.49 -12.13
C PHE A 15 10.22 -0.48 -12.86
N LEU A 16 11.33 -0.56 -12.12
CA LEU A 16 12.68 -0.44 -12.69
C LEU A 16 13.08 -1.64 -13.55
N GLU A 17 12.71 -2.85 -13.16
CA GLU A 17 13.04 -4.09 -13.91
C GLU A 17 12.36 -4.16 -15.29
N GLN A 18 11.39 -3.30 -15.55
CA GLN A 18 10.60 -3.27 -16.78
C GLN A 18 10.26 -1.84 -17.19
N TRP A 19 11.27 -0.95 -17.09
CA TRP A 19 11.13 0.49 -17.26
C TRP A 19 10.46 0.90 -18.59
N ASP A 20 10.70 0.18 -19.68
CA ASP A 20 10.09 0.46 -20.98
C ASP A 20 8.56 0.44 -20.96
N ARG A 21 7.95 -0.33 -20.04
CA ARG A 21 6.50 -0.40 -19.86
C ARG A 21 5.92 0.80 -19.12
N PHE A 22 6.73 1.60 -18.41
CA PHE A 22 6.25 2.63 -17.48
C PHE A 22 6.83 4.02 -17.71
N LYS A 23 7.85 4.15 -18.57
CA LYS A 23 8.49 5.44 -18.87
C LYS A 23 7.55 6.53 -19.42
N HIS A 24 6.35 6.17 -19.88
CA HIS A 24 5.31 7.10 -20.33
C HIS A 24 4.45 7.66 -19.19
N VAL A 25 4.50 7.04 -18.00
CA VAL A 25 3.73 7.47 -16.83
C VAL A 25 4.44 8.63 -16.14
N PRO A 26 3.74 9.68 -15.71
CA PRO A 26 4.37 10.78 -15.00
C PRO A 26 5.11 10.30 -13.74
N LEU A 27 6.36 10.75 -13.55
CA LEU A 27 7.21 10.30 -12.45
C LEU A 27 6.58 10.52 -11.07
N GLY A 28 5.81 11.60 -10.89
CA GLY A 28 5.07 11.85 -9.64
C GLY A 28 4.02 10.78 -9.32
N VAL A 29 3.42 10.15 -10.34
CA VAL A 29 2.47 9.05 -10.16
C VAL A 29 3.20 7.77 -9.75
N LEU A 30 4.33 7.46 -10.40
CA LEU A 30 5.17 6.31 -10.03
C LEU A 30 5.70 6.46 -8.60
N ALA A 31 6.16 7.65 -8.23
CA ALA A 31 6.59 7.94 -6.86
C ALA A 31 5.46 7.77 -5.85
N HIS A 32 4.25 8.27 -6.15
CA HIS A 32 3.09 8.05 -5.27
C HIS A 32 2.78 6.56 -5.09
N SER A 33 2.84 5.78 -6.18
CA SER A 33 2.65 4.33 -6.13
C SER A 33 3.65 3.67 -5.18
N THR A 34 4.95 3.94 -5.35
CA THR A 34 5.99 3.31 -4.53
C THR A 34 5.96 3.75 -3.08
N HIS A 35 5.60 5.01 -2.79
CA HIS A 35 5.48 5.51 -1.42
C HIS A 35 4.36 4.82 -0.65
N VAL A 36 3.21 4.57 -1.29
CA VAL A 36 2.09 3.87 -0.64
C VAL A 36 2.38 2.38 -0.51
N ARG A 37 2.93 1.73 -1.54
CA ARG A 37 3.22 0.28 -1.48
C ARG A 37 4.33 -0.05 -0.48
N GLY A 38 5.34 0.81 -0.38
CA GLY A 38 6.50 0.63 0.48
C GLY A 38 7.61 -0.20 -0.15
N SER A 39 8.53 -0.66 0.69
CA SER A 39 9.70 -1.45 0.29
C SER A 39 9.35 -2.91 0.01
N GLY A 40 10.19 -3.55 -0.81
CA GLY A 40 10.11 -4.98 -1.11
C GLY A 40 11.10 -5.34 -2.21
N VAL A 41 10.98 -6.56 -2.71
CA VAL A 41 11.86 -7.11 -3.74
C VAL A 41 11.06 -7.76 -4.86
N MET A 42 11.67 -7.89 -6.03
CA MET A 42 11.21 -8.85 -7.03
C MET A 42 11.98 -10.16 -6.83
N ASP A 43 11.29 -11.28 -6.89
CA ASP A 43 11.88 -12.60 -6.84
C ASP A 43 11.30 -13.44 -7.98
N ASN A 44 12.14 -13.83 -8.94
CA ASN A 44 11.75 -14.57 -10.13
C ASN A 44 10.55 -13.93 -10.89
N GLY A 45 10.55 -12.60 -11.02
CA GLY A 45 9.50 -11.84 -11.69
C GLY A 45 8.21 -11.65 -10.87
N VAL A 46 8.19 -12.11 -9.61
CA VAL A 46 7.07 -11.93 -8.69
C VAL A 46 7.42 -10.88 -7.64
N GLU A 47 6.53 -9.88 -7.48
CA GLU A 47 6.68 -8.88 -6.43
C GLU A 47 6.45 -9.49 -5.04
N LYS A 48 7.37 -9.20 -4.11
CA LYS A 48 7.28 -9.51 -2.68
C LYS A 48 7.40 -8.24 -1.85
N PRO A 49 6.28 -7.60 -1.46
CA PRO A 49 6.30 -6.42 -0.59
C PRO A 49 6.65 -6.83 0.85
N ASN A 50 7.30 -5.94 1.60
CA ASN A 50 7.61 -6.19 3.01
C ASN A 50 6.39 -6.02 3.92
N VAL A 51 5.37 -5.29 3.46
CA VAL A 51 4.15 -5.01 4.22
C VAL A 51 2.92 -5.18 3.34
N LYS A 52 1.80 -5.59 3.95
CA LYS A 52 0.49 -5.58 3.31
C LYS A 52 -0.22 -4.28 3.66
N VAL A 53 -0.56 -3.48 2.65
CA VAL A 53 -1.40 -2.29 2.80
C VAL A 53 -2.84 -2.67 2.50
N THR A 54 -3.75 -2.36 3.43
CA THR A 54 -5.19 -2.65 3.30
C THR A 54 -5.97 -1.36 3.49
N LEU A 55 -6.91 -1.09 2.59
CA LEU A 55 -7.81 0.05 2.68
C LEU A 55 -9.12 -0.38 3.34
N ALA A 56 -9.45 0.31 4.44
CA ALA A 56 -10.79 0.31 5.03
C ALA A 56 -11.49 1.62 4.65
N SER A 57 -12.04 1.67 3.44
CA SER A 57 -12.68 2.87 2.88
C SER A 57 -13.84 2.49 1.96
N ASN A 58 -14.52 3.49 1.40
CA ASN A 58 -15.61 3.31 0.44
C ASN A 58 -15.12 3.00 -0.99
N ILE A 59 -13.83 2.74 -1.19
CA ILE A 59 -13.32 2.25 -2.47
C ILE A 59 -13.78 0.79 -2.63
N PRO A 60 -14.39 0.41 -3.77
CA PRO A 60 -14.85 -0.96 -3.99
C PRO A 60 -13.74 -2.01 -3.84
N PRO A 61 -14.06 -3.23 -3.37
CA PRO A 61 -13.10 -4.32 -3.24
C PRO A 61 -12.38 -4.63 -4.56
N ASP A 62 -13.11 -4.64 -5.69
CA ASP A 62 -12.56 -4.91 -7.03
C ASP A 62 -11.53 -3.85 -7.45
N ASP A 63 -11.75 -2.59 -7.07
CA ASP A 63 -10.81 -1.51 -7.35
C ASP A 63 -9.55 -1.65 -6.48
N CYS A 64 -9.70 -1.99 -5.19
CA CYS A 64 -8.56 -2.28 -4.32
C CYS A 64 -7.70 -3.44 -4.85
N GLU A 65 -8.33 -4.54 -5.26
CA GLU A 65 -7.65 -5.70 -5.83
C GLU A 65 -6.91 -5.32 -7.13
N ARG A 66 -7.59 -4.63 -8.05
CA ARG A 66 -6.99 -4.11 -9.29
C ARG A 66 -5.77 -3.22 -9.02
N LEU A 67 -5.82 -2.45 -7.94
CA LEU A 67 -4.76 -1.53 -7.53
C LEU A 67 -3.65 -2.21 -6.71
N ASN A 68 -3.69 -3.54 -6.53
CA ASN A 68 -2.73 -4.33 -5.74
C ASN A 68 -2.71 -3.94 -4.25
N LEU A 69 -3.88 -3.60 -3.71
CA LEU A 69 -4.10 -3.26 -2.30
C LEU A 69 -5.06 -4.27 -1.65
N GLY A 70 -4.95 -4.44 -0.33
CA GLY A 70 -5.95 -5.15 0.43
C GLY A 70 -7.23 -4.33 0.58
N TYR A 71 -8.35 -5.02 0.76
CA TYR A 71 -9.64 -4.41 1.11
C TYR A 71 -10.10 -4.93 2.47
N LEU A 72 -10.70 -4.05 3.26
CA LEU A 72 -11.46 -4.37 4.47
C LEU A 72 -12.73 -3.52 4.45
N ASN A 73 -13.90 -4.12 4.67
CA ASN A 73 -15.14 -3.33 4.71
C ASN A 73 -15.10 -2.38 5.92
N PRO A 74 -15.15 -1.05 5.74
CA PRO A 74 -15.11 -0.10 6.84
C PRO A 74 -16.28 -0.25 7.82
N ASP A 75 -17.45 -0.72 7.38
CA ASP A 75 -18.62 -0.93 8.25
C ASP A 75 -18.41 -2.09 9.24
N ASN A 76 -17.48 -3.00 8.94
CA ASN A 76 -17.13 -4.13 9.80
C ASN A 76 -15.94 -3.81 10.73
N VAL A 77 -15.41 -2.59 10.68
CA VAL A 77 -14.26 -2.17 11.49
C VAL A 77 -14.73 -1.61 12.84
N ASP A 78 -14.45 -2.34 13.91
CA ASP A 78 -14.53 -1.84 15.28
C ASP A 78 -13.11 -1.53 15.80
N ILE A 79 -12.75 -0.25 15.80
CA ILE A 79 -11.41 0.22 16.18
C ILE A 79 -11.06 -0.11 17.63
N HIS A 80 -12.05 -0.29 18.51
CA HIS A 80 -11.81 -0.59 19.93
C HIS A 80 -11.14 -1.95 20.12
N GLN A 81 -11.26 -2.85 19.14
CA GLN A 81 -10.62 -4.17 19.16
C GLN A 81 -9.10 -4.13 19.03
N TRP A 82 -8.51 -2.97 18.70
CA TRP A 82 -7.07 -2.81 18.49
C TRP A 82 -6.39 -1.92 19.53
N ILE A 83 -7.16 -1.29 20.43
CA ILE A 83 -6.63 -0.37 21.44
C ILE A 83 -5.99 -1.15 22.59
N ASN A 84 -4.81 -0.71 23.06
CA ASN A 84 -4.05 -1.29 24.18
C ASN A 84 -3.61 -2.75 23.97
N ARG A 85 -3.25 -3.11 22.73
CA ARG A 85 -2.82 -4.47 22.34
C ARG A 85 -1.40 -4.52 21.79
N GLU A 86 -0.56 -3.58 22.22
CA GLU A 86 0.84 -3.47 21.78
C GLU A 86 1.67 -4.68 22.22
N SER A 87 1.33 -5.31 23.34
CA SER A 87 1.95 -6.56 23.81
C SER A 87 1.69 -7.75 22.87
N GLU A 88 0.63 -7.68 22.05
CA GLU A 88 0.30 -8.64 21.00
C GLU A 88 0.86 -8.23 19.64
N GLY A 89 1.62 -7.12 19.56
CA GLY A 89 2.18 -6.59 18.33
C GLY A 89 1.20 -5.73 17.51
N ILE A 90 0.07 -5.31 18.09
CA ILE A 90 -0.92 -4.45 17.43
C ILE A 90 -0.76 -3.02 17.94
N LEU A 91 -0.44 -2.10 17.05
CA LEU A 91 -0.36 -0.67 17.36
C LEU A 91 -1.57 0.06 16.76
N PHE A 92 -2.35 0.72 17.61
CA PHE A 92 -3.41 1.64 17.18
C PHE A 92 -2.92 3.09 17.26
N VAL A 93 -3.03 3.83 16.15
CA VAL A 93 -2.61 5.23 16.06
C VAL A 93 -3.83 6.09 15.72
N PRO A 94 -4.45 6.79 16.69
CA PRO A 94 -5.53 7.73 16.38
C PRO A 94 -4.95 8.93 15.63
N LYS A 95 -5.70 9.47 14.65
CA LYS A 95 -5.24 10.57 13.78
C LYS A 95 -3.88 10.25 13.11
N ALA A 96 -3.77 9.04 12.57
CA ALA A 96 -2.59 8.60 11.84
C ALA A 96 -2.28 9.50 10.64
N GLY A 97 -1.00 9.55 10.25
CA GLY A 97 -0.51 10.35 9.11
C GLY A 97 0.35 11.57 9.49
N GLU A 98 0.39 11.94 10.78
CA GLU A 98 1.12 13.12 11.26
C GLU A 98 2.37 12.77 12.09
N ILE A 99 2.47 11.53 12.59
CA ILE A 99 3.56 11.07 13.46
C ILE A 99 4.52 10.19 12.66
N LEU A 100 5.81 10.56 12.66
CA LEU A 100 6.88 9.75 12.09
C LEU A 100 7.43 8.77 13.13
N TYR A 101 7.36 7.48 12.86
CA TYR A 101 7.88 6.43 13.71
C TYR A 101 9.30 6.02 13.28
N ARG A 102 10.18 5.82 14.26
CA ARG A 102 11.55 5.34 14.05
C ARG A 102 11.78 4.08 14.87
N VAL A 103 12.18 3.01 14.21
CA VAL A 103 12.66 1.78 14.85
C VAL A 103 14.05 2.06 15.46
N ARG A 104 14.30 1.58 16.68
CA ARG A 104 15.60 1.71 17.34
C ARG A 104 16.54 0.60 16.91
#